data_AF-A0A7S1N2B1-F1
#
_entry.id   AF-A0A7S1N2B1-F1
#
_cell.length_a   1.000
_cell.length_b   1.000
_cell.length_c   1.000
_cell.angle_alpha   90.00
_cell.angle_beta   90.00
_cell.angle_gamma   90.00
#
_symmetry.space_group_name_H-M   'P 1'
#
loop_
_entity.id
_entity.type
_entity.pdbx_description
1 polymer ?
#
loop_
_entity_poly.entity_id
_entity_poly.type
_entity_poly.pdbx_seq_one_letter_code
_entity_poly.pdbx_strand_id
1 'polypeptide(L)'
;VWDRHRSSRLIATVLCNRFIPPVVLHEKERGVFDVVDGKQRLSTILAWMTADEDLTQKTRRLLPDFDQLSKLDEEYDALNGLRFRDLCSERRSAFETYCVVSMTIPLDTPDDDVYAVYEDINSGSQDLTPQ
;
A
#
# COMPACT_ATOMS: atom_id res chain seq x y z
N VAL A 1 1.23 12.42 2.43
CA VAL A 1 1.88 11.51 1.44
C VAL A 1 3.02 10.81 2.16
N TRP A 2 3.21 9.51 1.96
CA TRP A 2 4.32 8.77 2.58
C TRP A 2 5.68 9.24 2.08
N ASP A 3 6.69 9.16 2.95
CA ASP A 3 8.07 9.41 2.56
C ASP A 3 8.71 8.15 1.95
N ARG A 4 9.88 8.34 1.34
CA ARG A 4 10.59 7.26 0.65
C ARG A 4 11.00 6.12 1.58
N HIS A 5 11.30 6.43 2.84
CA HIS A 5 11.63 5.44 3.86
C HIS A 5 10.44 4.51 4.13
N ARG A 6 9.26 5.07 4.42
CA ARG A 6 8.05 4.29 4.71
C ARG A 6 7.58 3.49 3.50
N SER A 7 7.66 4.06 2.30
CA SER A 7 7.39 3.33 1.05
C SER A 7 8.36 2.17 0.83
N SER A 8 9.66 2.38 1.02
CA SER A 8 10.67 1.33 0.88
C SER A 8 10.47 0.22 1.92
N ARG A 9 10.16 0.58 3.17
CA ARG A 9 9.88 -0.39 4.23
C ARG A 9 8.68 -1.26 3.92
N LEU A 10 7.62 -0.69 3.33
CA LEU A 10 6.46 -1.47 2.88
C LEU A 10 6.86 -2.52 1.83
N ILE A 11 7.60 -2.12 0.78
CA ILE A 11 8.01 -3.07 -0.25
C ILE A 11 8.94 -4.15 0.32
N ALA A 12 9.85 -3.79 1.23
CA ALA A 12 10.71 -4.75 1.92
C ALA A 12 9.87 -5.78 2.72
N THR A 13 8.84 -5.33 3.43
CA THR A 13 7.89 -6.20 4.15
C THR A 13 7.18 -7.17 3.20
N VAL A 14 6.70 -6.68 2.05
CA VAL A 14 6.04 -7.49 1.01
C VAL A 14 7.01 -8.52 0.41
N LEU A 15 8.22 -8.11 0.02
CA LEU A 15 9.25 -9.00 -0.53
C LEU A 15 9.67 -10.11 0.44
N CYS A 16 9.60 -9.84 1.74
CA CYS A 16 9.86 -10.82 2.78
C CYS A 16 8.62 -11.60 3.22
N ASN A 17 7.50 -11.47 2.50
CA ASN A 17 6.22 -12.12 2.78
C ASN A 17 5.77 -11.93 4.25
N ARG A 18 5.98 -10.73 4.79
CA ARG A 18 5.57 -10.35 6.14
C ARG A 18 4.21 -9.65 6.11
N PHE A 19 3.50 -9.73 7.22
CA PHE A 19 2.19 -9.10 7.37
C PHE A 19 2.24 -7.58 7.14
N ILE A 20 1.33 -7.08 6.30
CA ILE A 20 0.94 -5.66 6.25
C ILE A 20 -0.49 -5.55 6.79
N PRO A 21 -0.86 -4.46 7.46
CA PRO A 21 -2.24 -4.33 7.92
C PRO A 21 -3.21 -4.37 6.73
N PRO A 22 -4.48 -4.78 6.94
CA PRO A 22 -5.46 -4.83 5.85
C PRO A 22 -5.74 -3.46 5.26
N VAL A 23 -6.15 -3.42 3.99
CA VAL A 23 -6.78 -2.23 3.38
C VAL A 23 -8.28 -2.26 3.64
N VAL A 24 -8.89 -1.09 3.79
CA VAL A 24 -10.35 -0.98 3.99
C VAL A 24 -10.95 -0.35 2.75
N LEU A 25 -11.92 -1.05 2.18
CA LEU A 25 -12.60 -0.67 0.94
C LEU A 25 -14.09 -0.46 1.23
N HIS A 26 -14.72 0.47 0.54
CA HIS A 26 -16.17 0.64 0.54
C HIS A 26 -16.68 0.40 -0.88
N GLU A 27 -17.58 -0.55 -1.06
CA GLU A 27 -18.21 -0.79 -2.36
C GLU A 27 -19.19 0.35 -2.65
N LYS A 28 -18.92 1.23 -3.64
CA LYS A 28 -19.83 2.33 -4.01
C LYS A 28 -20.84 1.94 -5.08
N GLU A 29 -20.44 1.00 -5.92
CA GLU A 29 -21.27 0.35 -6.93
C GLU A 29 -20.75 -1.09 -7.08
N ARG A 30 -21.53 -1.97 -7.73
CA ARG A 30 -21.14 -3.37 -7.89
C ARG A 30 -19.75 -3.50 -8.54
N GLY A 31 -18.75 -3.94 -7.77
CA GLY A 31 -17.37 -4.07 -8.23
C GLY A 31 -16.56 -2.77 -8.34
N VAL A 32 -17.10 -1.64 -7.86
CA VAL A 32 -16.42 -0.34 -7.77
C VAL A 32 -16.20 -0.01 -6.31
N PHE A 33 -14.94 0.21 -5.93
CA PHE A 33 -14.56 0.39 -4.53
C PHE A 33 -13.84 1.72 -4.30
N ASP A 34 -14.27 2.43 -3.27
CA ASP A 34 -13.53 3.52 -2.68
C ASP A 34 -12.55 2.98 -1.63
N VAL A 35 -11.35 3.55 -1.58
CA VAL A 35 -10.35 3.20 -0.58
C VAL A 35 -10.59 4.05 0.66
N VAL A 36 -11.11 3.43 1.72
CA VAL A 36 -11.32 4.07 3.03
C VAL A 36 -9.99 4.17 3.78
N ASP A 37 -9.24 3.08 3.85
CA ASP A 37 -7.88 3.08 4.40
C ASP A 37 -6.91 2.28 3.51
N GLY A 38 -5.64 2.70 3.53
CA GLY A 38 -4.56 2.00 2.84
C GLY A 38 -4.22 2.53 1.47
N LYS A 39 -4.75 3.70 1.08
CA LYS A 39 -4.43 4.37 -0.19
C LYS A 39 -2.93 4.44 -0.46
N GLN A 40 -2.14 4.87 0.54
CA GLN A 40 -0.69 4.98 0.40
C GLN A 40 0.01 3.62 0.23
N ARG A 41 -0.54 2.54 0.81
CA ARG A 41 -0.01 1.18 0.65
C ARG A 41 -0.24 0.69 -0.78
N LEU A 42 -1.49 0.74 -1.24
CA LEU A 42 -1.86 0.33 -2.60
C LEU A 42 -1.11 1.15 -3.66
N SER A 43 -1.05 2.46 -3.50
CA SER A 43 -0.36 3.33 -4.46
C SER A 43 1.16 3.09 -4.47
N THR A 44 1.77 2.77 -3.32
CA THR A 44 3.21 2.47 -3.25
C THR A 44 3.54 1.15 -3.94
N ILE A 45 2.75 0.10 -3.66
CA ILE A 45 2.92 -1.23 -4.28
C ILE A 45 2.77 -1.09 -5.80
N LEU A 46 1.72 -0.42 -6.24
CA LEU A 46 1.45 -0.20 -7.66
C LEU A 46 2.56 0.64 -8.31
N ALA A 47 2.94 1.77 -7.73
CA ALA A 47 3.97 2.66 -8.26
C ALA A 47 5.31 1.95 -8.48
N TRP A 48 5.74 1.12 -7.53
CA TRP A 48 7.01 0.42 -7.62
C TRP A 48 6.99 -0.69 -8.66
N MET A 49 5.90 -1.46 -8.72
CA MET A 49 5.73 -2.57 -9.67
C MET A 49 5.67 -2.07 -11.11
N THR A 50 4.92 -0.99 -11.37
CA THR A 50 4.70 -0.45 -12.70
C THR A 50 5.64 0.71 -13.03
N ALA A 51 6.75 0.85 -12.30
CA ALA A 51 7.63 2.01 -12.41
C ALA A 51 8.23 2.18 -13.81
N ASP A 52 8.58 1.05 -14.44
CA ASP A 52 9.18 0.94 -15.77
C ASP A 52 8.14 0.66 -16.88
N GLU A 53 6.83 0.65 -16.55
CA GLU A 53 5.75 0.44 -17.53
C GLU A 53 5.26 1.75 -18.17
N ASP A 54 4.82 1.66 -19.42
CA ASP A 54 4.17 2.75 -20.15
C ASP A 54 2.73 2.96 -19.68
N LEU A 55 2.58 3.61 -18.52
CA LEU A 55 1.28 3.98 -17.99
C LEU A 55 0.68 5.19 -18.71
N THR A 56 -0.66 5.25 -18.77
CA THR A 56 -1.32 6.47 -19.22
C THR A 56 -0.95 7.66 -18.34
N GLN A 57 -0.93 8.88 -18.91
CA GLN A 57 -0.62 10.10 -18.16
C GLN A 57 -1.55 10.29 -16.94
N LYS A 58 -2.82 9.86 -17.06
CA LYS A 58 -3.79 9.90 -15.96
C LYS A 58 -3.34 8.99 -14.82
N THR A 59 -2.97 7.74 -15.11
CA THR A 59 -2.52 6.78 -14.10
C THR A 59 -1.21 7.24 -13.45
N ARG A 60 -0.23 7.71 -14.24
CA ARG A 60 1.07 8.17 -13.70
C ARG A 60 0.92 9.33 -12.71
N ARG A 61 -0.04 10.24 -12.93
CA ARG A 61 -0.34 11.37 -12.02
C ARG A 61 -0.95 10.94 -10.68
N LEU A 62 -1.55 9.75 -10.61
CA LEU A 62 -2.19 9.24 -9.39
C LEU A 62 -1.22 8.46 -8.49
N LEU A 63 -0.06 8.07 -9.04
CA LEU A 63 0.94 7.27 -8.34
C LEU A 63 2.05 8.16 -7.75
N PRO A 64 2.58 7.81 -6.57
CA PRO A 64 3.78 8.47 -6.05
C PRO A 64 4.99 8.24 -6.96
N ASP A 65 5.92 9.18 -6.97
CA ASP A 65 7.22 9.02 -7.63
C ASP A 65 8.10 8.10 -6.79
N PHE A 66 8.00 6.80 -7.06
CA PHE A 66 8.64 5.75 -6.28
C PHE A 66 8.98 4.54 -7.15
N ASP A 67 10.22 4.50 -7.63
CA ASP A 67 10.75 3.47 -8.54
C ASP A 67 11.86 2.61 -7.94
N GLN A 68 12.41 3.02 -6.79
CA GLN A 68 13.61 2.44 -6.20
C GLN A 68 13.55 2.46 -4.68
N LEU A 69 13.96 1.34 -4.08
CA LEU A 69 14.07 1.18 -2.64
C LEU A 69 15.25 1.99 -2.10
N SER A 70 15.05 2.66 -0.97
CA SER A 70 16.11 3.46 -0.34
C SER A 70 15.81 3.72 1.14
N LYS A 71 16.83 4.10 1.89
CA LYS A 71 16.74 4.43 3.32
C LYS A 71 16.27 3.24 4.16
N LEU A 72 16.55 2.01 3.74
CA LEU A 72 16.29 0.84 4.58
C LEU A 72 17.35 0.71 5.67
N ASP A 73 16.94 0.17 6.82
CA ASP A 73 17.79 -0.14 7.96
C ASP A 73 18.66 -1.37 7.70
N GLU A 74 19.55 -1.69 8.64
CA GLU A 74 20.49 -2.83 8.54
C GLU A 74 19.79 -4.17 8.24
N GLU A 75 18.53 -4.33 8.68
CA GLU A 75 17.72 -5.52 8.40
C GLU A 75 17.47 -5.73 6.90
N TYR A 76 17.38 -4.66 6.10
CA TYR A 76 17.11 -4.73 4.65
C TYR A 76 18.08 -3.91 3.80
N ASP A 77 19.28 -3.64 4.29
CA ASP A 77 20.23 -2.81 3.57
C ASP A 77 20.54 -3.36 2.17
N ALA A 78 20.59 -4.69 2.02
CA ALA A 78 20.80 -5.37 0.74
C ALA A 78 19.67 -5.15 -0.30
N LEU A 79 18.54 -4.55 0.10
CA LEU A 79 17.45 -4.17 -0.81
C LEU A 79 17.56 -2.72 -1.28
N ASN A 80 18.38 -1.88 -0.63
CA ASN A 80 18.59 -0.50 -1.05
C ASN A 80 19.10 -0.46 -2.51
N GLY A 81 18.54 0.44 -3.31
CA GLY A 81 18.89 0.61 -4.71
C GLY A 81 18.17 -0.33 -5.67
N LEU A 82 17.45 -1.36 -5.19
CA LEU A 82 16.71 -2.26 -6.08
C LEU A 82 15.44 -1.60 -6.63
N ARG A 83 15.17 -1.85 -7.92
CA ARG A 83 13.89 -1.59 -8.60
C ARG A 83 13.15 -2.91 -8.82
N PHE A 84 11.88 -2.82 -9.21
CA PHE A 84 11.09 -4.01 -9.53
C PHE A 84 11.71 -4.86 -10.67
N ARG A 85 12.28 -4.19 -11.68
CA ARG A 85 12.97 -4.88 -12.79
C ARG A 85 14.24 -5.61 -12.38
N ASP A 86 14.86 -5.22 -11.27
CA ASP A 86 16.12 -5.80 -10.78
C ASP A 86 15.90 -7.06 -9.91
N LEU A 87 14.64 -7.43 -9.64
CA LEU A 87 14.31 -8.63 -8.87
C LEU A 87 14.68 -9.92 -9.62
N CYS A 88 15.24 -10.89 -8.91
CA CYS A 88 15.34 -12.27 -9.39
C CYS A 88 13.94 -12.91 -9.52
N SER A 89 13.86 -14.03 -10.25
CA SER A 89 12.62 -14.77 -10.51
C SER A 89 11.86 -15.12 -9.23
N GLU A 90 12.57 -15.56 -8.19
CA GLU A 90 11.96 -16.00 -6.92
C GLU A 90 11.36 -14.83 -6.17
N ARG A 91 12.09 -13.70 -6.07
CA ARG A 91 11.61 -12.50 -5.39
C ARG A 91 10.46 -11.84 -6.14
N ARG A 92 10.51 -11.83 -7.47
CA ARG A 92 9.41 -11.33 -8.29
C ARG A 92 8.15 -12.17 -8.08
N SER A 93 8.27 -13.50 -8.12
CA SER A 93 7.15 -14.39 -7.87
C SER A 93 6.57 -14.22 -6.46
N ALA A 94 7.42 -14.09 -5.43
CA ALA A 94 6.97 -13.81 -4.07
C ALA A 94 6.21 -12.48 -3.96
N PHE A 95 6.67 -11.43 -4.66
CA PHE A 95 5.99 -10.14 -4.69
C PHE A 95 4.63 -10.21 -5.40
N GLU A 96 4.58 -10.82 -6.59
CA GLU A 96 3.37 -10.91 -7.42
C GLU A 96 2.28 -11.80 -6.80
N THR A 97 2.68 -12.79 -6.00
CA THR A 97 1.76 -13.70 -5.29
C THR A 97 1.40 -13.22 -3.89
N TYR A 98 1.96 -12.10 -3.43
CA TYR A 98 1.66 -11.54 -2.13
C TYR A 98 0.18 -11.11 -2.03
N CYS A 99 -0.55 -11.65 -1.05
CA CYS A 99 -1.95 -11.32 -0.84
C CYS A 99 -2.09 -10.05 0.01
N VAL A 100 -2.57 -8.97 -0.61
CA VAL A 100 -3.04 -7.80 0.14
C VAL A 100 -4.41 -8.12 0.74
N VAL A 101 -4.47 -8.27 2.06
CA VAL A 101 -5.73 -8.50 2.78
C VAL A 101 -6.59 -7.25 2.71
N SER A 102 -7.87 -7.41 2.37
CA SER A 102 -8.85 -6.33 2.37
C SER A 102 -10.05 -6.66 3.26
N MET A 103 -10.56 -5.64 3.93
CA MET A 103 -11.90 -5.63 4.51
C MET A 103 -12.80 -4.77 3.62
N THR A 104 -13.99 -5.26 3.31
CA THR A 104 -14.95 -4.53 2.46
C THR A 104 -16.16 -4.13 3.28
N ILE A 105 -16.44 -2.83 3.28
CA ILE A 105 -17.68 -2.23 3.77
C ILE A 105 -18.75 -2.39 2.67
N PRO A 106 -19.90 -3.00 2.98
CA PRO A 106 -20.96 -3.26 2.01
C PRO A 106 -21.54 -2.01 1.35
N LEU A 107 -22.07 -2.20 0.13
CA LEU A 107 -22.68 -1.16 -0.71
C LEU A 107 -23.87 -0.41 -0.07
N ASP A 108 -24.60 -1.07 0.81
CA ASP A 108 -25.78 -0.53 1.50
C ASP A 108 -25.43 0.27 2.77
N THR A 109 -24.14 0.43 3.06
CA THR A 109 -23.68 1.20 4.22
C THR A 109 -23.84 2.70 3.95
N PRO A 110 -24.56 3.46 4.80
CA PRO A 110 -24.64 4.92 4.67
C PRO A 110 -23.27 5.58 4.71
N ASP A 111 -23.06 6.61 3.88
CA ASP A 111 -21.78 7.31 3.78
C ASP A 111 -21.30 7.84 5.14
N ASP A 112 -22.21 8.32 6.01
CA ASP A 112 -21.88 8.79 7.37
C ASP A 112 -21.23 7.69 8.24
N ASP A 113 -21.69 6.44 8.13
CA ASP A 113 -21.12 5.31 8.85
C ASP A 113 -19.76 4.92 8.28
N VAL A 114 -19.58 5.01 6.96
CA VAL A 114 -18.28 4.81 6.31
C VAL A 114 -17.27 5.87 6.75
N TYR A 115 -17.70 7.13 6.84
CA TYR A 115 -16.89 8.21 7.39
C TYR A 115 -16.53 7.98 8.85
N ALA A 116 -17.44 7.46 9.68
CA ALA A 116 -17.12 7.08 11.05
C ALA A 116 -16.02 6.01 11.11
N VAL A 117 -16.09 4.97 10.26
CA VAL A 117 -15.02 3.95 10.17
C VAL A 117 -13.69 4.57 9.73
N TYR A 118 -13.71 5.48 8.75
CA TYR A 118 -12.51 6.22 8.35
C TYR A 118 -11.88 6.99 9.51
N GLU A 119 -12.71 7.72 10.28
CA GLU A 119 -12.25 8.47 11.43
C GLU A 119 -11.74 7.55 12.54
N ASP A 120 -12.40 6.44 12.86
CA ASP A 120 -11.97 5.48 13.88
C ASP A 120 -10.58 4.89 13.56
N ILE A 121 -10.34 4.53 12.30
CA ILE A 121 -9.05 3.98 11.86
C ILE A 121 -7.93 5.01 11.98
N ASN A 122 -8.21 6.27 11.65
CA ASN A 122 -7.19 7.33 11.65
C ASN A 122 -7.02 8.00 13.03
N SER A 123 -8.08 8.07 13.84
CA SER A 123 -8.11 8.64 15.18
C SER A 123 -7.61 7.68 16.25
N GLY A 124 -7.71 6.35 16.04
CA GLY A 124 -7.05 5.34 16.86
C GLY A 124 -5.51 5.44 16.90
N SER A 125 -4.92 6.34 16.09
CA SER A 125 -3.51 6.72 16.15
C SER A 125 -3.23 7.96 17.03
N GLN A 126 -4.25 8.64 17.55
CA GLN A 126 -4.14 9.70 18.56
C GLN A 126 -4.46 9.13 19.95
N ASP A 127 -3.41 8.98 20.76
CA ASP A 127 -3.42 8.80 22.21
C ASP A 127 -4.16 7.58 22.80
N LEU A 128 -3.48 6.43 22.83
CA LEU A 128 -3.60 5.52 23.97
C LEU A 128 -2.62 5.98 25.05
N THR A 129 -3.04 6.90 25.93
CA THR A 129 -2.40 7.03 27.23
C THR A 129 -2.71 5.77 28.04
N PRO A 130 -1.72 5.10 28.66
CA PRO A 130 -1.97 3.99 29.56
C PRO A 130 -2.81 4.47 30.76
N GLN A 131 -3.87 3.73 31.07
CA GLN A 131 -4.57 3.83 32.35
C GLN A 131 -3.71 3.24 33.48
#